data_AF-A0A9E6EJL6-F1
#
_entry.id   AF-A0A9E6EJL6-F1
#
_cell.length_a   1.000
_cell.length_b   1.000
_cell.length_c   1.000
_cell.angle_alpha   90.00
_cell.angle_beta   90.00
_cell.angle_gamma   90.00
#
_symmetry.space_group_name_H-M   'P 1'
#
loop_
_entity.id
_entity.type
_entity.pdbx_description
1 polymer ?
#
loop_
_entity_poly.entity_id
_entity_poly.type
_entity_poly.pdbx_seq_one_letter_code
_entity_poly.pdbx_strand_id
1 'polypeptide(L)'
;MTWLEPIGARIHPANFGPMRASSAHARVEGSCGDTMEFWLRMEDVTVLKATFTTDGCETSVACGSAAAYLSQGRSLGEIRKIRPIDVLDLIGQGQNEEAHHCADLALRTLAKALGFHEQNLKAEDESRPAVVLQPLGVIRTPHQDPARTPIQPCFAGSTQGEVQLDPAFTEGLEGLAAFSHAFLIYHLHKAKPGPLRVKPYMLDELKGVFACRYPHRPNALGMSLVKLLAVEGDRVRFEGADMLDGTPLLDIKPYYPKADCPDAAWGGWTDQLGTDEARRIGSRQGTAQAGICLVPEGTYIRNDRLPSQPLD
;
A
#
# COMPACT_ATOMS: atom_id res chain seq x y z
N MET A 1 20.68 -70.45 3.10
CA MET A 1 20.26 -69.08 3.45
C MET A 1 20.96 -68.12 2.53
N THR A 2 20.36 -67.80 1.39
CA THR A 2 20.86 -66.78 0.46
C THR A 2 20.05 -65.51 0.72
N TRP A 3 20.62 -64.62 1.52
CA TRP A 3 20.18 -63.24 1.60
C TRP A 3 20.88 -62.42 0.52
N LEU A 4 20.16 -61.43 -0.01
CA LEU A 4 20.52 -60.34 -0.92
C LEU A 4 19.87 -60.48 -2.30
N GLU A 5 18.55 -60.26 -2.33
CA GLU A 5 18.01 -59.51 -3.47
C GLU A 5 18.64 -58.10 -3.45
N PRO A 6 19.05 -57.55 -4.61
CA PRO A 6 19.56 -56.19 -4.66
C PRO A 6 18.48 -55.21 -4.19
N ILE A 7 18.83 -54.31 -3.26
CA ILE A 7 17.95 -53.21 -2.86
C ILE A 7 17.70 -52.34 -4.08
N GLY A 8 16.55 -52.51 -4.75
CA GLY A 8 16.19 -51.73 -5.92
C GLY A 8 16.09 -50.24 -5.58
N ALA A 9 16.57 -49.39 -6.49
CA ALA A 9 16.41 -47.94 -6.36
C ALA A 9 14.91 -47.59 -6.45
N ARG A 10 14.34 -47.02 -5.38
CA ARG A 10 12.99 -46.46 -5.42
C ARG A 10 13.00 -45.19 -6.26
N ILE A 11 12.26 -45.19 -7.37
CA ILE A 11 12.01 -43.99 -8.16
C ILE A 11 10.88 -43.23 -7.44
N HIS A 12 11.19 -42.03 -6.96
CA HIS A 12 10.19 -41.15 -6.36
C HIS A 12 9.57 -40.25 -7.43
N PRO A 13 8.26 -40.01 -7.39
CA PRO A 13 7.62 -39.07 -8.31
C PRO A 13 8.10 -37.64 -8.09
N ALA A 14 7.86 -36.79 -9.08
CA ALA A 14 8.19 -35.37 -9.00
C ALA A 14 7.58 -34.75 -7.72
N ASN A 15 8.30 -33.82 -7.11
CA ASN A 15 7.87 -33.11 -5.90
C ASN A 15 7.68 -33.98 -4.65
N PHE A 16 8.06 -35.26 -4.66
CA PHE A 16 7.97 -36.13 -3.48
C PHE A 16 9.10 -35.85 -2.49
N GLY A 17 8.74 -35.65 -1.23
CA GLY A 17 9.64 -35.46 -0.10
C GLY A 17 9.33 -34.19 0.73
N PRO A 18 9.84 -34.13 1.97
CA PRO A 18 9.74 -32.94 2.79
C PRO A 18 10.64 -31.82 2.24
N MET A 19 10.26 -30.56 2.48
CA MET A 19 11.07 -29.39 2.12
C MET A 19 11.45 -28.62 3.38
N ARG A 20 12.77 -28.44 3.57
CA ARG A 20 13.30 -27.55 4.61
C ARG A 20 13.03 -26.08 4.25
N ALA A 21 12.86 -25.23 5.26
CA ALA A 21 12.58 -23.80 5.11
C ALA A 21 11.34 -23.50 4.24
N SER A 22 10.30 -24.32 4.38
CA SER A 22 8.98 -24.03 3.82
C SER A 22 8.34 -22.84 4.53
N SER A 23 7.71 -21.95 3.77
CA SER A 23 6.89 -20.85 4.29
C SER A 23 5.58 -21.36 4.89
N ALA A 24 5.10 -22.52 4.45
CA ALA A 24 3.91 -23.17 5.01
C ALA A 24 3.95 -24.69 4.92
N HIS A 25 3.23 -25.35 5.83
CA HIS A 25 3.13 -26.80 5.93
C HIS A 25 1.74 -27.21 6.44
N ALA A 26 1.23 -28.35 5.97
CA ALA A 26 0.08 -28.99 6.57
C ALA A 26 0.11 -30.51 6.42
N ARG A 27 -0.54 -31.19 7.37
CA ARG A 27 -0.83 -32.63 7.39
C ARG A 27 -2.34 -32.85 7.51
N VAL A 28 -2.88 -33.78 6.72
CA VAL A 28 -4.28 -34.20 6.74
C VAL A 28 -4.37 -35.71 6.60
N GLU A 29 -5.27 -36.32 7.35
CA GLU A 29 -5.67 -37.72 7.22
C GLU A 29 -6.96 -37.80 6.37
N GLY A 30 -6.96 -38.69 5.39
CA GLY A 30 -8.05 -38.97 4.47
C GLY A 30 -9.07 -39.93 5.07
N SER A 31 -10.22 -40.05 4.41
CA SER A 31 -11.28 -40.97 4.83
C SER A 31 -10.90 -42.45 4.71
N CYS A 32 -9.87 -42.77 3.92
CA CYS A 32 -9.29 -44.10 3.78
C CYS A 32 -8.24 -44.43 4.86
N GLY A 33 -7.88 -43.48 5.73
CA GLY A 33 -6.79 -43.62 6.71
C GLY A 33 -5.41 -43.17 6.19
N ASP A 34 -5.26 -42.96 4.88
CA ASP A 34 -4.05 -42.39 4.29
C ASP A 34 -3.80 -40.97 4.81
N THR A 35 -2.55 -40.66 5.11
CA THR A 35 -2.10 -39.32 5.44
C THR A 35 -1.41 -38.68 4.23
N MET A 36 -1.64 -37.38 4.04
CA MET A 36 -0.83 -36.56 3.15
C MET A 36 -0.28 -35.32 3.85
N GLU A 37 0.91 -34.92 3.45
CA GLU A 37 1.58 -33.70 3.89
C GLU A 37 2.01 -32.86 2.69
N PHE A 38 1.90 -31.54 2.82
CA PHE A 38 2.42 -30.58 1.85
C PHE A 38 3.35 -29.57 2.54
N TRP A 39 4.44 -29.23 1.86
CA TRP A 39 5.33 -28.12 2.19
C TRP A 39 5.35 -27.15 1.02
N LEU A 40 5.14 -25.87 1.32
CA LEU A 40 5.08 -24.81 0.32
C LEU A 40 6.15 -23.77 0.60
N ARG A 41 6.78 -23.29 -0.46
CA ARG A 41 7.58 -22.07 -0.46
C ARG A 41 6.79 -21.03 -1.23
N MET A 42 6.42 -19.98 -0.52
CA MET A 42 5.52 -18.94 -0.99
C MET A 42 6.28 -17.63 -1.14
N GLU A 43 5.87 -16.82 -2.11
CA GLU A 43 6.19 -15.40 -2.22
C GLU A 43 4.86 -14.66 -2.36
N ASP A 44 4.53 -13.82 -1.38
CA ASP A 44 3.20 -13.22 -1.20
C ASP A 44 2.08 -14.26 -1.32
N VAL A 45 1.33 -14.22 -2.42
CA VAL A 45 0.18 -15.08 -2.71
C VAL A 45 0.50 -16.20 -3.71
N THR A 46 1.75 -16.34 -4.14
CA THR A 46 2.19 -17.25 -5.21
C THR A 46 3.01 -18.40 -4.67
N VAL A 47 2.74 -19.62 -5.13
CA VAL A 47 3.54 -20.82 -4.79
C VAL A 47 4.77 -20.88 -5.70
N LEU A 48 5.97 -20.66 -5.14
CA LEU A 48 7.22 -20.87 -5.88
C LEU A 48 7.58 -22.36 -5.99
N LYS A 49 7.36 -23.10 -4.91
CA LYS A 49 7.65 -24.54 -4.86
C LYS A 49 6.69 -25.26 -3.92
N ALA A 50 6.21 -26.42 -4.35
CA ALA A 50 5.41 -27.33 -3.54
C ALA A 50 6.09 -28.70 -3.51
N THR A 51 6.16 -29.32 -2.34
CA THR A 51 6.54 -30.73 -2.19
C THR A 51 5.55 -31.43 -1.27
N PHE A 52 5.49 -32.76 -1.36
CA PHE A 52 4.50 -33.53 -0.62
C PHE A 52 5.07 -34.88 -0.16
N THR A 53 4.44 -35.48 0.85
CA THR A 53 4.64 -36.89 1.21
C THR A 53 3.30 -37.53 1.52
N THR A 54 3.20 -38.84 1.35
CA THR A 54 2.02 -39.61 1.75
C THR A 54 2.44 -41.04 2.10
N ASP A 55 1.69 -41.67 3.00
CA ASP A 55 1.75 -43.12 3.29
C ASP A 55 0.66 -43.91 2.54
N GLY A 56 -0.09 -43.24 1.68
CA GLY A 56 -1.19 -43.82 0.91
C GLY A 56 -0.77 -44.61 -0.32
N CYS A 57 -1.77 -45.04 -1.09
CA CYS A 57 -1.57 -45.88 -2.26
C CYS A 57 -0.86 -45.16 -3.43
N GLU A 58 -0.55 -45.90 -4.51
CA GLU A 58 0.09 -45.34 -5.71
C GLU A 58 -0.71 -44.17 -6.31
N THR A 59 -2.05 -44.22 -6.25
CA THR A 59 -2.93 -43.13 -6.69
C THR A 59 -2.83 -41.91 -5.79
N SER A 60 -2.74 -42.07 -4.46
CA SER A 60 -2.47 -40.99 -3.50
C SER A 60 -1.14 -40.31 -3.81
N VAL A 61 -0.11 -41.10 -4.11
CA VAL A 61 1.21 -40.60 -4.51
C VAL A 61 1.13 -39.80 -5.82
N ALA A 62 0.45 -40.32 -6.85
CA ALA A 62 0.27 -39.62 -8.12
C ALA A 62 -0.53 -38.32 -7.96
N CYS A 63 -1.61 -38.34 -7.19
CA CYS A 63 -2.45 -37.17 -6.90
C CYS A 63 -1.66 -36.08 -6.16
N GLY A 64 -0.84 -36.44 -5.17
CA GLY A 64 0.02 -35.49 -4.47
C GLY A 64 1.03 -34.80 -5.40
N SER A 65 1.66 -35.58 -6.29
CA SER A 65 2.59 -35.05 -7.30
C SER A 65 1.90 -34.10 -8.28
N ALA A 66 0.72 -34.47 -8.77
CA ALA A 66 -0.08 -33.67 -9.68
C ALA A 66 -0.57 -32.37 -9.02
N ALA A 67 -1.08 -32.43 -7.79
CA ALA A 67 -1.50 -31.25 -7.05
C ALA A 67 -0.33 -30.29 -6.76
N ALA A 68 0.85 -30.83 -6.39
CA ALA A 68 2.06 -30.02 -6.24
C ALA A 68 2.40 -29.30 -7.55
N TYR A 69 2.46 -30.04 -8.66
CA TYR A 69 2.76 -29.49 -9.98
C TYR A 69 1.78 -28.40 -10.41
N LEU A 70 0.48 -28.66 -10.29
CA LEU A 70 -0.57 -27.71 -10.68
C LEU A 70 -0.55 -26.43 -9.84
N SER A 71 0.00 -26.48 -8.62
CA SER A 71 0.08 -25.32 -7.73
C SER A 71 1.24 -24.38 -8.03
N GLN A 72 2.36 -24.90 -8.57
CA GLN A 72 3.57 -24.11 -8.75
C GLN A 72 3.39 -23.00 -9.80
N GLY A 73 3.88 -21.81 -9.47
CA GLY A 73 3.75 -20.60 -10.29
C GLY A 73 2.36 -19.98 -10.31
N ARG A 74 1.42 -20.47 -9.49
CA ARG A 74 0.04 -19.96 -9.43
C ARG A 74 -0.23 -19.22 -8.13
N SER A 75 -1.15 -18.27 -8.21
CA SER A 75 -1.67 -17.54 -7.05
C SER A 75 -2.67 -18.39 -6.24
N LEU A 76 -2.86 -18.03 -4.97
CA LEU A 76 -3.88 -18.61 -4.08
C LEU A 76 -5.28 -18.67 -4.71
N GLY A 77 -5.68 -17.61 -5.42
CA GLY A 77 -6.99 -17.53 -6.08
C GLY A 77 -7.14 -18.49 -7.26
N GLU A 78 -6.05 -18.78 -7.98
CA GLU A 78 -6.03 -19.74 -9.08
C GLU A 78 -5.99 -21.18 -8.58
N ILE A 79 -5.22 -21.44 -7.52
CA ILE A 79 -5.10 -22.79 -6.92
C ILE A 79 -6.46 -23.25 -6.35
N ARG A 80 -7.22 -22.34 -5.72
CA ARG A 80 -8.57 -22.62 -5.21
C ARG A 80 -9.58 -23.06 -6.27
N LYS A 81 -9.31 -22.80 -7.55
CA LYS A 81 -10.17 -23.22 -8.66
C LYS A 81 -9.85 -24.63 -9.16
N ILE A 82 -8.74 -25.22 -8.73
CA ILE A 82 -8.36 -26.59 -9.08
C ILE A 82 -9.34 -27.54 -8.38
N ARG A 83 -9.94 -28.43 -9.16
CA ARG A 83 -10.89 -29.44 -8.70
C ARG A 83 -10.21 -30.82 -8.72
N PRO A 84 -10.71 -31.80 -7.94
CA PRO A 84 -10.17 -33.15 -7.94
C PRO A 84 -10.07 -33.77 -9.34
N ILE A 85 -11.05 -33.51 -10.21
CA ILE A 85 -11.03 -33.98 -11.61
C ILE A 85 -9.84 -33.46 -12.40
N ASP A 86 -9.39 -32.21 -12.16
CA ASP A 86 -8.26 -31.63 -12.88
C ASP A 86 -6.93 -32.32 -12.48
N VAL A 87 -6.85 -32.83 -11.23
CA VAL A 87 -5.74 -33.67 -10.74
C VAL A 87 -5.80 -35.06 -11.36
N LEU A 88 -6.99 -35.67 -11.39
CA LEU A 88 -7.19 -37.00 -11.96
C LEU A 88 -6.92 -37.04 -13.47
N ASP A 89 -7.36 -36.03 -14.21
CA ASP A 89 -7.09 -35.88 -15.64
C ASP A 89 -5.59 -35.82 -15.92
N LEU A 90 -4.83 -35.09 -15.09
CA LEU A 90 -3.37 -34.96 -15.23
C LEU A 90 -2.64 -36.30 -15.04
N ILE A 91 -3.16 -37.20 -14.18
CA ILE A 91 -2.57 -38.52 -13.95
C ILE A 91 -3.20 -39.63 -14.82
N GLY A 92 -4.08 -39.27 -15.76
CA GLY A 92 -4.74 -40.23 -16.66
C GLY A 92 -5.84 -41.07 -16.00
N GLN A 93 -6.38 -40.64 -14.85
CA GLN A 93 -7.43 -41.33 -14.10
C GLN A 93 -8.75 -40.55 -14.03
N GLY A 94 -9.02 -39.62 -14.96
CA GLY A 94 -10.21 -38.76 -14.95
C GLY A 94 -11.56 -39.48 -14.89
N GLN A 95 -11.63 -40.74 -15.36
CA GLN A 95 -12.85 -41.57 -15.34
C GLN A 95 -12.92 -42.52 -14.13
N ASN A 96 -11.90 -42.53 -13.26
CA ASN A 96 -11.84 -43.41 -12.11
C ASN A 96 -12.52 -42.75 -10.90
N GLU A 97 -13.80 -43.07 -10.68
CA GLU A 97 -14.57 -42.54 -9.56
C GLU A 97 -13.98 -42.94 -8.20
N GLU A 98 -13.38 -44.12 -8.09
CA GLU A 98 -12.74 -44.60 -6.86
C GLU A 98 -11.50 -43.77 -6.51
N ALA A 99 -10.79 -43.18 -7.49
CA ALA A 99 -9.62 -42.34 -7.24
C ALA A 99 -9.94 -40.94 -6.69
N HIS A 100 -11.21 -40.53 -6.70
CA HIS A 100 -11.61 -39.18 -6.33
C HIS A 100 -11.23 -38.80 -4.89
N HIS A 101 -11.25 -39.76 -3.96
CA HIS A 101 -10.87 -39.50 -2.57
C HIS A 101 -9.36 -39.21 -2.41
N CYS A 102 -8.50 -39.77 -3.28
CA CYS A 102 -7.05 -39.51 -3.30
C CYS A 102 -6.76 -38.08 -3.77
N ALA A 103 -7.45 -37.63 -4.82
CA ALA A 103 -7.34 -36.26 -5.34
C ALA A 103 -7.90 -35.23 -4.35
N ASP A 104 -9.02 -35.55 -3.68
CA ASP A 104 -9.59 -34.73 -2.61
C ASP A 104 -8.61 -34.57 -1.44
N LEU A 105 -7.99 -35.68 -0.98
CA LEU A 105 -6.98 -35.63 0.08
C LEU A 105 -5.81 -34.71 -0.30
N ALA A 106 -5.30 -34.81 -1.53
CA ALA A 106 -4.22 -33.96 -2.01
C ALA A 106 -4.59 -32.48 -2.01
N LEU A 107 -5.74 -32.11 -2.60
CA LEU A 107 -6.17 -30.72 -2.69
C LEU A 107 -6.53 -30.12 -1.32
N ARG A 108 -7.17 -30.89 -0.44
CA ARG A 108 -7.45 -30.44 0.94
C ARG A 108 -6.19 -30.18 1.74
N THR A 109 -5.19 -31.06 1.61
CA THR A 109 -3.91 -30.91 2.31
C THR A 109 -3.17 -29.67 1.80
N LEU A 110 -3.11 -29.51 0.48
CA LEU A 110 -2.54 -28.32 -0.17
C LEU A 110 -3.28 -27.04 0.27
N ALA A 111 -4.61 -27.03 0.24
CA ALA A 111 -5.43 -25.90 0.66
C ALA A 111 -5.21 -25.54 2.14
N LYS A 112 -5.03 -26.55 3.01
CA LYS A 112 -4.73 -26.33 4.43
C LYS A 112 -3.34 -25.70 4.61
N ALA A 113 -2.33 -26.14 3.86
CA ALA A 113 -1.00 -25.52 3.87
C ALA A 113 -1.06 -24.06 3.40
N LEU A 114 -1.80 -23.78 2.33
CA LEU A 114 -2.05 -22.42 1.85
C LEU A 114 -2.76 -21.54 2.90
N GLY A 115 -3.74 -22.10 3.61
CA GLY A 115 -4.46 -21.41 4.69
C GLY A 115 -3.55 -20.97 5.84
N PHE A 116 -2.55 -21.77 6.22
CA PHE A 116 -1.57 -21.37 7.23
C PHE A 116 -0.70 -20.19 6.75
N HIS A 117 -0.29 -20.17 5.48
CA HIS A 117 0.45 -19.03 4.92
C HIS A 117 -0.38 -17.73 4.97
N GLU A 118 -1.65 -17.82 4.56
CA GLU A 118 -2.56 -16.66 4.62
C GLU A 118 -2.80 -16.16 6.06
N GLN A 119 -2.88 -17.07 7.03
CA GLN A 119 -2.98 -16.70 8.44
C GLN A 119 -1.72 -16.01 8.93
N ASN A 120 -0.53 -16.48 8.52
CA ASN A 120 0.74 -15.84 8.86
C ASN A 120 0.85 -14.44 8.24
N LEU A 121 0.46 -14.27 6.97
CA LEU A 121 0.41 -12.95 6.32
C LEU A 121 -0.54 -11.99 7.04
N LYS A 122 -1.71 -12.46 7.48
CA LYS A 122 -2.66 -11.65 8.26
C LYS A 122 -2.11 -11.30 9.64
N ALA A 123 -1.45 -12.24 10.31
CA ALA A 123 -0.81 -11.99 11.60
C ALA A 123 0.32 -10.94 11.49
N GLU A 124 1.08 -10.94 10.39
CA GLU A 124 2.08 -9.89 10.11
C GLU A 124 1.44 -8.52 9.86
N ASP A 125 0.29 -8.46 9.17
CA ASP A 125 -0.46 -7.21 8.97
C ASP A 125 -1.07 -6.68 10.29
N GLU A 126 -1.65 -7.56 11.10
CA GLU A 126 -2.19 -7.25 12.44
C GLU A 126 -1.10 -6.90 13.46
N SER A 127 0.16 -7.28 13.20
CA SER A 127 1.30 -6.92 14.06
C SER A 127 1.69 -5.43 13.99
N ARG A 128 1.16 -4.68 13.00
CA ARG A 128 1.39 -3.24 12.89
C ARG A 128 0.42 -2.49 13.82
N PRO A 129 0.92 -1.80 14.86
CA PRO A 129 0.03 -1.12 15.79
C PRO A 129 -0.75 -0.02 15.07
N ALA A 130 -2.06 0.01 15.27
CA ALA A 130 -2.90 1.11 14.79
C ALA A 130 -2.46 2.43 15.45
N VAL A 131 -2.29 3.47 14.64
CA VAL A 131 -2.01 4.82 15.12
C VAL A 131 -3.31 5.61 15.18
N VAL A 132 -3.73 5.99 16.39
CA VAL A 132 -4.89 6.86 16.61
C VAL A 132 -4.40 8.30 16.76
N LEU A 133 -4.91 9.19 15.91
CA LEU A 133 -4.56 10.61 15.94
C LEU A 133 -5.64 11.41 16.65
N GLN A 134 -5.25 12.21 17.63
CA GLN A 134 -6.13 13.13 18.34
C GLN A 134 -6.04 14.52 17.70
N PRO A 135 -7.16 15.13 17.27
CA PRO A 135 -7.15 16.51 16.86
C PRO A 135 -6.71 17.45 18.00
N LEU A 136 -5.86 18.42 17.68
CA LEU A 136 -5.43 19.47 18.61
C LEU A 136 -6.41 20.65 18.66
N GLY A 137 -7.35 20.69 17.71
CA GLY A 137 -8.30 21.78 17.54
C GLY A 137 -8.88 21.80 16.13
N VAL A 138 -9.38 22.97 15.73
CA VAL A 138 -10.07 23.17 14.45
C VAL A 138 -9.46 24.32 13.66
N ILE A 139 -9.34 24.12 12.35
CA ILE A 139 -8.96 25.16 11.40
C ILE A 139 -10.22 25.81 10.82
N ARG A 140 -10.30 27.14 10.94
CA ARG A 140 -11.34 28.00 10.39
C ARG A 140 -10.84 28.72 9.15
N THR A 141 -11.55 28.59 8.04
CA THR A 141 -11.21 29.22 6.76
C THR A 141 -12.48 29.70 6.05
N PRO A 142 -12.40 30.56 5.02
CA PRO A 142 -13.57 30.92 4.23
C PRO A 142 -14.02 29.82 3.25
N HIS A 143 -13.30 28.68 3.17
CA HIS A 143 -13.52 27.66 2.16
C HIS A 143 -14.57 26.64 2.60
N GLN A 144 -15.75 26.66 1.97
CA GLN A 144 -16.82 25.69 2.24
C GLN A 144 -16.96 24.63 1.14
N ASP A 145 -16.46 24.92 -0.07
CA ASP A 145 -16.60 24.06 -1.24
C ASP A 145 -15.23 23.46 -1.64
N PRO A 146 -15.07 22.13 -1.55
CA PRO A 146 -13.83 21.46 -1.96
C PRO A 146 -13.46 21.73 -3.41
N ALA A 147 -14.44 21.98 -4.30
CA ALA A 147 -14.21 22.23 -5.71
C ALA A 147 -13.56 23.61 -5.96
N ARG A 148 -13.79 24.59 -5.08
CA ARG A 148 -13.28 25.97 -5.19
C ARG A 148 -12.10 26.26 -4.27
N THR A 149 -11.82 25.37 -3.33
CA THR A 149 -10.68 25.50 -2.42
C THR A 149 -9.37 25.45 -3.23
N PRO A 150 -8.41 26.38 -3.00
CA PRO A 150 -7.09 26.35 -3.63
C PRO A 150 -6.42 24.98 -3.45
N ILE A 151 -5.66 24.51 -4.43
CA ILE A 151 -5.08 23.16 -4.36
C ILE A 151 -3.86 23.07 -3.42
N GLN A 152 -3.20 24.20 -3.14
CA GLN A 152 -2.04 24.34 -2.27
C GLN A 152 -1.92 25.79 -1.75
N PRO A 153 -1.20 26.06 -0.64
CA PRO A 153 -1.12 27.39 -0.01
C PRO A 153 -0.56 28.47 -0.94
N CYS A 154 0.40 28.11 -1.80
CA CYS A 154 1.00 29.03 -2.78
C CYS A 154 0.00 29.57 -3.81
N PHE A 155 -1.19 28.97 -3.93
CA PHE A 155 -2.28 29.43 -4.79
C PHE A 155 -3.43 30.09 -4.02
N ALA A 156 -3.36 30.14 -2.70
CA ALA A 156 -4.39 30.75 -1.85
C ALA A 156 -4.26 32.28 -1.75
N GLY A 157 -3.16 32.87 -2.25
CA GLY A 157 -2.86 34.29 -2.12
C GLY A 157 -2.95 34.76 -0.67
N SER A 158 -3.58 35.92 -0.44
CA SER A 158 -3.73 36.49 0.90
C SER A 158 -4.89 35.91 1.73
N THR A 159 -5.45 34.78 1.32
CA THR A 159 -6.56 34.15 2.04
C THR A 159 -6.11 33.75 3.45
N GLN A 160 -6.75 34.33 4.45
CA GLN A 160 -6.44 34.08 5.85
C GLN A 160 -7.27 32.93 6.41
N GLY A 161 -6.71 32.29 7.43
CA GLY A 161 -7.38 31.31 8.27
C GLY A 161 -6.95 31.47 9.72
N GLU A 162 -7.61 30.72 10.60
CA GLU A 162 -7.31 30.68 12.01
C GLU A 162 -7.35 29.25 12.52
N VAL A 163 -6.32 28.84 13.25
CA VAL A 163 -6.40 27.65 14.09
C VAL A 163 -6.94 28.06 15.45
N GLN A 164 -7.95 27.35 15.93
CA GLN A 164 -8.40 27.40 17.31
C GLN A 164 -8.05 26.07 17.97
N LEU A 165 -7.11 26.09 18.92
CA LEU A 165 -6.68 24.91 19.68
C LEU A 165 -7.66 24.60 20.81
N ASP A 166 -7.76 23.33 21.17
CA ASP A 166 -8.41 22.93 22.42
C ASP A 166 -7.56 23.43 23.61
N PRO A 167 -8.19 23.85 24.73
CA PRO A 167 -7.49 24.43 25.87
C PRO A 167 -6.35 23.57 26.44
N ALA A 168 -6.44 22.25 26.31
CA ALA A 168 -5.43 21.30 26.79
C ALA A 168 -4.09 21.39 26.04
N PHE A 169 -4.06 22.01 24.85
CA PHE A 169 -2.87 22.07 24.00
C PHE A 169 -2.29 23.48 23.86
N THR A 170 -2.92 24.50 24.46
CA THR A 170 -2.55 25.90 24.29
C THR A 170 -1.12 26.22 24.74
N GLU A 171 -0.63 25.59 25.82
CA GLU A 171 0.75 25.78 26.30
C GLU A 171 1.80 25.42 25.21
N GLY A 172 1.48 24.48 24.32
CA GLY A 172 2.35 24.07 23.22
C GLY A 172 2.61 25.15 22.16
N LEU A 173 1.90 26.28 22.20
CA LEU A 173 2.13 27.42 21.29
C LEU A 173 3.26 28.35 21.75
N GLU A 174 3.80 28.17 22.96
CA GLU A 174 4.87 29.02 23.46
C GLU A 174 6.07 29.05 22.50
N GLY A 175 6.53 30.26 22.15
CA GLY A 175 7.65 30.47 21.23
C GLY A 175 7.30 30.41 19.73
N LEU A 176 6.11 29.94 19.34
CA LEU A 176 5.72 29.84 17.92
C LEU A 176 5.70 31.21 17.23
N ALA A 177 5.37 32.29 17.96
CA ALA A 177 5.37 33.66 17.43
C ALA A 177 6.74 34.16 16.95
N ALA A 178 7.84 33.49 17.34
CA ALA A 178 9.19 33.83 16.88
C ALA A 178 9.47 33.39 15.42
N PHE A 179 8.57 32.61 14.81
CA PHE A 179 8.69 32.11 13.45
C PHE A 179 7.78 32.89 12.50
N SER A 180 8.22 33.04 11.24
CA SER A 180 7.40 33.68 10.21
C SER A 180 6.41 32.71 9.55
N HIS A 181 6.69 31.41 9.59
CA HIS A 181 5.91 30.36 8.94
C HIS A 181 5.86 29.10 9.81
N ALA A 182 4.81 28.31 9.61
CA ALA A 182 4.64 27.01 10.22
C ALA A 182 4.00 26.03 9.23
N PHE A 183 4.32 24.75 9.39
CA PHE A 183 3.53 23.66 8.83
C PHE A 183 2.31 23.40 9.73
N LEU A 184 1.14 23.36 9.11
CA LEU A 184 -0.05 22.78 9.69
C LEU A 184 -0.24 21.38 9.11
N ILE A 185 -0.33 20.37 9.97
CA ILE A 185 -0.71 19.01 9.59
C ILE A 185 -2.14 18.79 10.06
N TYR A 186 -3.00 18.32 9.16
CA TYR A 186 -4.43 18.27 9.42
C TYR A 186 -5.10 17.08 8.75
N HIS A 187 -6.26 16.68 9.25
CA HIS A 187 -7.04 15.60 8.67
C HIS A 187 -7.95 16.15 7.56
N LEU A 188 -7.81 15.62 6.35
CA LEU A 188 -8.72 15.88 5.23
C LEU A 188 -10.05 15.14 5.48
N HIS A 189 -10.80 15.59 6.48
CA HIS A 189 -11.96 14.91 7.06
C HIS A 189 -13.15 14.69 6.11
N LYS A 190 -13.15 15.31 4.92
CA LYS A 190 -14.12 15.07 3.84
C LYS A 190 -13.58 14.14 2.74
N ALA A 191 -12.29 13.81 2.77
CA ALA A 191 -11.69 12.89 1.82
C ALA A 191 -12.19 11.47 2.10
N LYS A 192 -12.61 10.80 1.02
CA LYS A 192 -12.96 9.38 1.01
C LYS A 192 -11.73 8.53 0.65
N PRO A 193 -11.72 7.23 0.95
CA PRO A 193 -10.75 6.30 0.38
C PRO A 193 -10.68 6.46 -1.15
N GLY A 194 -9.46 6.44 -1.69
CA GLY A 194 -9.19 6.67 -3.10
C GLY A 194 -8.27 5.61 -3.72
N PRO A 195 -8.20 5.53 -5.05
CA PRO A 195 -7.31 4.61 -5.74
C PRO A 195 -5.83 5.01 -5.53
N LEU A 196 -4.92 4.03 -5.62
CA LEU A 196 -3.47 4.27 -5.56
C LEU A 196 -2.90 4.92 -6.82
N ARG A 197 -3.69 5.03 -7.89
CA ARG A 197 -3.36 5.77 -9.11
C ARG A 197 -4.44 6.80 -9.39
N VAL A 198 -4.03 8.05 -9.59
CA VAL A 198 -4.91 9.20 -9.76
C VAL A 198 -4.45 10.06 -10.92
N LYS A 199 -5.38 10.83 -11.49
CA LYS A 199 -5.07 11.91 -12.42
C LYS A 199 -4.85 13.19 -11.58
N PRO A 200 -3.61 13.70 -11.46
CA PRO A 200 -3.34 14.92 -10.69
C PRO A 200 -4.10 16.11 -11.29
N TYR A 201 -4.40 17.14 -10.47
CA TYR A 201 -5.12 18.32 -10.95
C TYR A 201 -4.44 19.02 -12.13
N MET A 202 -3.12 18.92 -12.23
CA MET A 202 -2.29 19.67 -13.17
C MET A 202 -1.71 18.81 -14.30
N LEU A 203 -2.10 17.54 -14.44
CA LEU A 203 -1.54 16.66 -15.47
C LEU A 203 -2.59 15.70 -16.01
N ASP A 204 -2.63 15.52 -17.33
CA ASP A 204 -3.52 14.57 -18.00
C ASP A 204 -2.94 13.14 -18.10
N GLU A 205 -2.34 12.65 -17.02
CA GLU A 205 -1.76 11.32 -16.96
C GLU A 205 -1.96 10.71 -15.57
N LEU A 206 -2.13 9.38 -15.52
CA LEU A 206 -2.17 8.67 -14.24
C LEU A 206 -0.80 8.64 -13.58
N LYS A 207 -0.74 9.08 -12.33
CA LYS A 207 0.43 8.93 -11.45
C LYS A 207 0.03 8.18 -10.18
N GLY A 208 1.01 7.56 -9.52
CA GLY A 208 0.78 6.99 -8.20
C GLY A 208 0.39 8.09 -7.20
N VAL A 209 -0.55 7.83 -6.29
CA VAL A 209 -1.06 8.83 -5.32
C VAL A 209 0.03 9.40 -4.42
N PHE A 210 1.13 8.67 -4.23
CA PHE A 210 2.30 9.11 -3.47
C PHE A 210 3.24 10.04 -4.24
N ALA A 211 3.16 10.07 -5.58
CA ALA A 211 3.83 11.04 -6.43
C ALA A 211 2.99 12.33 -6.62
N CYS A 212 1.94 12.50 -5.81
CA CYS A 212 0.96 13.57 -5.90
C CYS A 212 0.55 14.06 -4.51
N ARG A 213 -0.08 15.24 -4.48
CA ARG A 213 -0.73 15.83 -3.28
C ARG A 213 -2.25 15.69 -3.33
N TYR A 214 -2.75 14.60 -3.89
CA TYR A 214 -4.19 14.35 -4.03
C TYR A 214 -4.82 14.03 -2.66
N PRO A 215 -6.04 14.51 -2.33
CA PRO A 215 -6.60 14.37 -0.98
C PRO A 215 -7.06 12.95 -0.62
N HIS A 216 -7.50 12.16 -1.59
CA HIS A 216 -8.00 10.80 -1.37
C HIS A 216 -6.85 9.79 -1.31
N ARG A 217 -6.23 9.67 -0.12
CA ARG A 217 -5.05 8.81 0.14
C ARG A 217 -5.38 7.77 1.22
N PRO A 218 -4.56 6.72 1.40
CA PRO A 218 -4.74 5.76 2.48
C PRO A 218 -4.83 6.42 3.87
N ASN A 219 -3.92 7.37 4.13
CA ASN A 219 -3.99 8.27 5.27
C ASN A 219 -4.26 9.68 4.77
N ALA A 220 -5.46 10.20 5.04
CA ALA A 220 -5.97 11.47 4.54
C ALA A 220 -5.36 12.66 5.31
N LEU A 221 -4.03 12.78 5.30
CA LEU A 221 -3.28 13.84 5.95
C LEU A 221 -2.95 14.94 4.94
N GLY A 222 -3.36 16.16 5.26
CA GLY A 222 -2.95 17.38 4.59
C GLY A 222 -1.78 18.05 5.30
N MET A 223 -1.00 18.82 4.55
CA MET A 223 0.14 19.57 5.07
C MET A 223 0.28 20.87 4.30
N SER A 224 0.24 21.99 5.03
CA SER A 224 0.33 23.33 4.46
C SER A 224 1.40 24.15 5.17
N LEU A 225 2.33 24.70 4.39
CA LEU A 225 3.23 25.74 4.87
C LEU A 225 2.48 27.08 4.81
N VAL A 226 2.16 27.63 5.97
CA VAL A 226 1.40 28.88 6.10
C VAL A 226 2.28 29.98 6.68
N LYS A 227 1.96 31.23 6.38
CA LYS A 227 2.62 32.40 6.98
C LYS A 227 1.88 32.79 8.25
N LEU A 228 2.61 32.87 9.36
CA LEU A 228 2.04 33.27 10.65
C LEU A 228 1.78 34.77 10.66
N LEU A 229 0.58 35.15 11.08
CA LEU A 229 0.15 36.55 11.24
C LEU A 229 0.12 36.95 12.71
N ALA A 230 -0.36 36.05 13.58
CA ALA A 230 -0.37 36.24 15.03
C ALA A 230 -0.53 34.90 15.75
N VAL A 231 0.01 34.82 16.97
CA VAL A 231 -0.21 33.72 17.92
C VAL A 231 -0.65 34.36 19.23
N GLU A 232 -1.90 34.16 19.62
CA GLU A 232 -2.55 34.86 20.73
C GLU A 232 -3.46 33.89 21.49
N GLY A 233 -3.13 33.57 22.74
CA GLY A 233 -3.90 32.60 23.53
C GLY A 233 -3.96 31.22 22.85
N ASP A 234 -5.16 30.71 22.63
CA ASP A 234 -5.45 29.44 21.94
C ASP A 234 -5.57 29.59 20.40
N ARG A 235 -5.24 30.76 19.84
CA ARG A 235 -5.44 31.08 18.42
C ARG A 235 -4.14 31.32 17.67
N VAL A 236 -4.07 30.78 16.46
CA VAL A 236 -3.01 31.04 15.48
C VAL A 236 -3.65 31.57 14.20
N ARG A 237 -3.47 32.87 13.91
CA ARG A 237 -3.91 33.48 12.64
C ARG A 237 -2.83 33.32 11.59
N PHE A 238 -3.21 32.94 10.37
CA PHE A 238 -2.27 32.67 9.29
C PHE A 238 -2.79 33.11 7.92
N GLU A 239 -1.87 33.23 6.95
CA GLU A 239 -2.12 33.46 5.53
C GLU A 239 -1.72 32.21 4.73
N GLY A 240 -2.44 31.92 3.63
CA GLY A 240 -2.21 30.75 2.79
C GLY A 240 -3.20 29.61 3.02
N ALA A 241 -4.45 29.92 3.38
CA ALA A 241 -5.46 28.91 3.66
C ALA A 241 -5.92 28.16 2.39
N ASP A 242 -5.69 26.84 2.35
CA ASP A 242 -6.04 25.92 1.26
C ASP A 242 -6.85 24.70 1.73
N MET A 243 -7.39 24.78 2.94
CA MET A 243 -8.22 23.74 3.56
C MET A 243 -9.64 24.24 3.84
N LEU A 244 -10.58 23.31 3.95
CA LEU A 244 -11.99 23.60 4.25
C LEU A 244 -12.16 24.12 5.67
N ASP A 245 -13.21 24.91 5.90
CA ASP A 245 -13.65 25.28 7.23
C ASP A 245 -14.01 24.03 8.06
N GLY A 246 -13.69 24.06 9.34
CA GLY A 246 -13.93 22.95 10.25
C GLY A 246 -12.92 21.80 10.13
N THR A 247 -11.82 21.99 9.39
CA THR A 247 -10.79 20.97 9.22
C THR A 247 -10.09 20.67 10.56
N PRO A 248 -10.04 19.40 11.02
CA PRO A 248 -9.34 19.05 12.26
C PRO A 248 -7.83 19.22 12.12
N LEU A 249 -7.23 20.02 13.01
CA LEU A 249 -5.79 20.15 13.10
C LEU A 249 -5.21 18.95 13.86
N LEU A 250 -4.11 18.40 13.38
CA LEU A 250 -3.40 17.27 14.01
C LEU A 250 -2.04 17.67 14.58
N ASP A 251 -1.36 18.65 14.00
CA ASP A 251 -0.04 19.09 14.46
C ASP A 251 0.34 20.48 13.90
N ILE A 252 1.25 21.17 14.60
CA ILE A 252 1.86 22.44 14.18
C ILE A 252 3.37 22.31 14.33
N LYS A 253 4.13 22.64 13.29
CA LYS A 253 5.60 22.66 13.34
C LYS A 253 6.14 23.97 12.79
N PRO A 254 7.11 24.63 13.43
CA PRO A 254 7.74 25.81 12.86
C PRO A 254 8.48 25.43 11.58
N TYR A 255 8.43 26.31 10.56
CA TYR A 255 9.26 26.15 9.38
C TYR A 255 10.72 26.48 9.73
N TYR A 256 11.62 25.55 9.45
CA TYR A 256 13.04 25.68 9.70
C TYR A 256 13.80 25.65 8.36
N PRO A 257 14.14 26.81 7.77
CA PRO A 257 14.72 26.89 6.42
C PRO A 257 15.94 25.99 6.19
N LYS A 258 16.78 25.81 7.21
CA LYS A 258 18.00 24.98 7.13
C LYS A 258 17.71 23.48 6.98
N ALA A 259 16.53 23.01 7.37
CA ALA A 259 16.13 21.61 7.23
C ALA A 259 15.05 21.41 6.16
N ASP A 260 14.13 22.37 6.03
CA ASP A 260 12.93 22.22 5.22
C ASP A 260 13.07 22.74 3.77
N CYS A 261 14.16 23.45 3.47
CA CYS A 261 14.49 23.92 2.13
C CYS A 261 15.87 23.38 1.71
N PRO A 262 15.95 22.13 1.22
CA PRO A 262 17.21 21.56 0.75
C PRO A 262 17.70 22.29 -0.51
N ASP A 263 19.02 22.43 -0.62
CA ASP A 263 19.65 22.97 -1.82
C ASP A 263 19.33 22.10 -3.04
N ALA A 264 19.06 22.72 -4.18
CA ALA A 264 18.83 22.05 -5.47
C ALA A 264 17.70 20.99 -5.47
N ALA A 265 16.62 21.23 -4.71
CA ALA A 265 15.42 20.41 -4.76
C ALA A 265 14.83 20.30 -6.19
N TRP A 266 14.29 19.13 -6.55
CA TRP A 266 13.66 18.85 -7.84
C TRP A 266 12.16 18.56 -7.66
N GLY A 267 11.28 19.21 -8.42
CA GLY A 267 9.82 19.10 -8.29
C GLY A 267 9.22 17.96 -9.11
N GLY A 268 9.98 17.36 -10.02
CA GLY A 268 9.49 16.22 -10.78
C GLY A 268 8.68 16.62 -12.01
N TRP A 269 7.56 15.93 -12.23
CA TRP A 269 6.64 16.26 -13.32
C TRP A 269 6.00 17.64 -13.16
N THR A 270 6.00 18.23 -11.96
CA THR A 270 5.46 19.57 -11.74
C THR A 270 6.31 20.67 -12.38
N ASP A 271 7.62 20.45 -12.57
CA ASP A 271 8.54 21.43 -13.15
C ASP A 271 8.35 21.58 -14.67
N GLN A 272 7.56 20.69 -15.28
CA GLN A 272 7.21 20.73 -16.70
C GLN A 272 6.06 21.70 -16.99
N LEU A 273 5.34 22.14 -15.95
CA LEU A 273 4.19 23.03 -16.08
C LEU A 273 4.63 24.50 -16.09
N GLY A 274 4.07 25.28 -17.00
CA GLY A 274 4.26 26.73 -17.00
C GLY A 274 3.66 27.37 -15.76
N THR A 275 4.36 28.33 -15.17
CA THR A 275 3.96 29.03 -13.94
C THR A 275 2.53 29.59 -13.99
N ASP A 276 2.13 30.20 -15.11
CA ASP A 276 0.81 30.81 -15.25
C ASP A 276 -0.31 29.77 -15.41
N GLU A 277 -0.01 28.63 -16.03
CA GLU A 277 -0.93 27.50 -16.12
C GLU A 277 -1.15 26.89 -14.73
N ALA A 278 -0.07 26.65 -13.99
CA ALA A 278 -0.13 26.16 -12.61
C ALA A 278 -0.95 27.09 -11.71
N ARG A 279 -0.78 28.43 -11.85
CA ARG A 279 -1.61 29.42 -11.14
C ARG A 279 -3.09 29.29 -11.45
N ARG A 280 -3.44 29.21 -12.74
CA ARG A 280 -4.83 29.15 -13.20
C ARG A 280 -5.53 27.90 -12.68
N ILE A 281 -4.87 26.74 -12.77
CA ILE A 281 -5.40 25.47 -12.28
C ILE A 281 -5.46 25.48 -10.75
N GLY A 282 -4.39 25.96 -10.11
CA GLY A 282 -4.20 25.83 -8.68
C GLY A 282 -5.08 26.75 -7.84
N SER A 283 -5.39 27.96 -8.33
CA SER A 283 -6.30 28.87 -7.65
C SER A 283 -7.77 28.47 -7.78
N ARG A 284 -8.09 27.55 -8.70
CA ARG A 284 -9.46 27.09 -9.02
C ARG A 284 -10.45 28.25 -9.23
N GLN A 285 -10.01 29.28 -9.96
CA GLN A 285 -10.78 30.51 -10.25
C GLN A 285 -11.00 31.45 -9.04
N GLY A 286 -10.29 31.24 -7.92
CA GLY A 286 -10.24 32.22 -6.82
C GLY A 286 -9.58 33.53 -7.28
N THR A 287 -10.16 34.67 -6.89
CA THR A 287 -9.75 36.03 -7.29
C THR A 287 -8.44 36.53 -6.66
N ALA A 288 -7.76 35.69 -5.87
CA ALA A 288 -6.57 36.10 -5.16
C ALA A 288 -5.37 36.18 -6.13
N GLN A 289 -4.80 37.37 -6.30
CA GLN A 289 -3.45 37.53 -6.86
C GLN A 289 -2.48 36.81 -5.92
N ALA A 290 -2.21 35.53 -6.21
CA ALA A 290 -1.28 34.74 -5.46
C ALA A 290 0.14 35.25 -5.71
N GLY A 291 0.70 35.94 -4.72
CA GLY A 291 2.14 36.15 -4.61
C GLY A 291 2.78 34.79 -4.34
N ILE A 292 3.03 34.02 -5.41
CA ILE A 292 3.83 32.81 -5.24
C ILE A 292 5.19 33.26 -4.73
N CYS A 293 5.65 32.69 -3.62
CA CYS A 293 7.08 32.57 -3.38
C CYS A 293 7.61 31.58 -4.42
N LEU A 294 7.69 32.00 -5.69
CA LEU A 294 8.42 31.26 -6.69
C LEU A 294 9.86 31.42 -6.24
N VAL A 295 10.47 30.29 -5.91
CA VAL A 295 11.92 30.23 -5.89
C VAL A 295 12.38 30.80 -7.25
N PRO A 296 13.24 31.83 -7.28
CA PRO A 296 13.58 32.53 -8.51
C PRO A 296 13.96 31.54 -9.63
N GLU A 297 13.60 31.87 -10.88
CA GLU A 297 14.08 31.12 -12.05
C GLU A 297 15.60 30.94 -11.95
N GLY A 298 16.08 29.68 -12.03
CA GLY A 298 17.48 29.33 -11.84
C GLY A 298 17.85 28.68 -10.50
N THR A 299 16.90 28.56 -9.55
CA THR A 299 17.14 27.84 -8.27
C THR A 299 16.92 26.32 -8.39
N TYR A 300 16.23 25.89 -9.44
CA TYR A 300 15.95 24.48 -9.72
C TYR A 300 16.97 23.92 -10.73
N ILE A 301 17.58 22.78 -10.40
CA ILE A 301 18.32 21.99 -11.39
C ILE A 301 17.29 21.24 -12.22
N ARG A 302 17.09 21.63 -13.49
CA ARG A 302 16.39 20.77 -14.45
C ARG A 302 17.20 19.49 -14.61
N ASN A 303 16.58 18.36 -14.34
CA ASN A 303 17.22 17.07 -14.53
C ASN A 303 17.19 16.69 -16.02
N ASP A 304 18.30 16.85 -16.71
CA ASP A 304 18.49 16.37 -18.09
C ASP A 304 18.63 14.83 -18.17
N ARG A 305 18.53 14.10 -17.05
CA ARG A 305 18.67 12.63 -16.96
C ARG A 305 17.35 11.90 -16.69
N LEU A 306 16.29 12.19 -17.42
CA LEU A 306 15.30 11.15 -17.69
C LEU A 306 15.73 10.40 -18.95
N PRO A 307 15.98 9.09 -18.91
CA PRO A 307 16.13 8.34 -20.13
C PRO A 307 14.84 8.47 -20.92
N SER A 308 14.96 8.93 -22.15
CA SER A 308 13.96 8.76 -23.21
C SER A 308 13.83 7.27 -23.57
N GLN A 309 13.47 6.41 -22.61
CA GLN A 309 13.16 5.02 -22.88
C GLN A 309 11.63 4.91 -23.02
N PRO A 310 11.11 4.63 -24.23
CA PRO A 310 9.72 4.23 -24.35
C PRO A 310 9.53 2.95 -23.53
N LEU A 311 8.39 2.87 -22.83
CA LEU A 311 7.93 1.61 -22.26
C LEU A 311 7.54 0.71 -23.43
N ASP A 312 8.36 -0.31 -23.70
CA ASP A 312 7.98 -1.47 -24.53
C ASP A 312 6.90 -2.32 -23.82
#